data_AF-A0A968I7Y5-F1
#
_entry.id   AF-A0A968I7Y5-F1
#
_cell.length_a   1.000
_cell.length_b   1.000
_cell.length_c   1.000
_cell.angle_alpha   90.00
_cell.angle_beta   90.00
_cell.angle_gamma   90.00
#
_symmetry.space_group_name_H-M   'P 1'
#
loop_
_entity.id
_entity.type
_entity.pdbx_description
1 polymer ?
#
loop_
_entity_poly.entity_id
_entity_poly.type
_entity_poly.pdbx_seq_one_letter_code
_entity_poly.pdbx_strand_id
1 'polypeptide(L)'
;MKRDGYNPRVSIETLHVTDETFDDALERFAVIDETLVLKTDVKRPLKEDEPLDRYGFTAFVEALRSDEFTESPFDIAADLELEREFHSEDDAWNAILDFYAARACVLLIVGETEEFIVGREIAVRLGLLESTAAS
;
A
#
# COMPACT_ATOMS: atom_id res chain seq x y z
N MET A 1 -27.11 19.24 2.90
CA MET A 1 -25.96 18.31 3.06
C MET A 1 -24.71 19.14 2.82
N LYS A 2 -23.97 19.48 3.89
CA LYS A 2 -22.74 20.26 3.76
C LYS A 2 -21.67 19.33 3.20
N ARG A 3 -21.11 19.68 2.03
CA ARG A 3 -19.94 19.01 1.45
C ARG A 3 -18.77 19.38 2.34
N ASP A 4 -18.21 18.43 3.08
CA ASP A 4 -16.93 18.64 3.75
C ASP A 4 -15.90 18.84 2.65
N GLY A 5 -15.35 20.06 2.64
CA GLY A 5 -14.45 20.53 1.60
C GLY A 5 -13.18 19.68 1.56
N TYR A 6 -12.79 19.32 0.34
CA TYR A 6 -11.42 18.99 -0.02
C TYR A 6 -10.44 19.86 0.79
N ASN A 7 -9.64 19.23 1.65
CA ASN A 7 -8.64 19.90 2.47
C ASN A 7 -7.25 19.60 1.89
N PRO A 8 -6.67 20.48 1.05
CA PRO A 8 -5.39 20.27 0.34
C PRO A 8 -4.16 20.35 1.27
N ARG A 9 -4.30 20.03 2.56
CA ARG A 9 -3.25 20.23 3.57
C ARG A 9 -2.65 18.95 4.13
N VAL A 10 -3.16 17.79 3.74
CA VAL A 10 -2.63 16.50 4.19
C VAL A 10 -2.11 15.76 2.97
N SER A 11 -0.80 15.76 2.81
CA SER A 11 -0.12 14.85 1.87
C SER A 11 0.00 13.48 2.52
N ILE A 12 -0.17 12.42 1.74
CA ILE A 12 0.14 11.06 2.22
C ILE A 12 1.61 10.99 2.62
N GLU A 13 1.91 10.28 3.70
CA GLU A 13 3.31 10.04 4.07
C GLU A 13 3.92 9.06 3.08
N THR A 14 5.10 9.40 2.56
CA THR A 14 5.81 8.62 1.55
C THR A 14 7.07 7.99 2.15
N LEU A 15 7.25 6.70 1.91
CA LEU A 15 8.44 5.94 2.27
C LEU A 15 9.10 5.41 1.01
N HIS A 16 10.36 5.74 0.82
CA HIS A 16 11.18 5.18 -0.26
C HIS A 16 11.96 3.99 0.28
N VAL A 17 11.81 2.84 -0.37
CA VAL A 17 12.50 1.60 -0.02
C VAL A 17 13.14 0.99 -1.26
N THR A 18 14.29 0.35 -1.09
CA THR A 18 14.92 -0.39 -2.20
C THR A 18 14.16 -1.70 -2.44
N ASP A 19 14.26 -2.25 -3.65
CA ASP A 19 13.78 -3.59 -3.97
C ASP A 19 14.26 -4.63 -2.95
N GLU A 20 15.56 -4.63 -2.63
CA GLU A 20 16.16 -5.54 -1.65
C GLU A 20 15.55 -5.39 -0.26
N THR A 21 15.39 -4.15 0.23
CA THR A 21 14.79 -3.90 1.55
C THR A 21 13.34 -4.37 1.61
N PHE A 22 12.61 -4.19 0.51
CA PHE A 22 11.22 -4.61 0.39
C PHE A 22 11.11 -6.14 0.35
N ASP A 23 11.90 -6.81 -0.50
CA ASP A 23 11.90 -8.26 -0.63
C ASP A 23 12.32 -8.93 0.70
N ASP A 24 13.37 -8.43 1.36
CA ASP A 24 13.79 -8.88 2.70
C ASP A 24 12.68 -8.72 3.76
N ALA A 25 11.85 -7.68 3.62
CA ALA A 25 10.71 -7.47 4.49
C ALA A 25 9.61 -8.52 4.23
N LEU A 26 9.26 -8.77 2.97
CA LEU A 26 8.25 -9.78 2.61
C LEU A 26 8.69 -11.19 3.00
N GLU A 27 9.97 -11.53 2.82
CA GLU A 27 10.53 -12.84 3.12
C GLU A 27 10.35 -13.29 4.58
N ARG A 28 10.16 -12.36 5.51
CA ARG A 28 9.90 -12.67 6.93
C ARG A 28 8.48 -13.16 7.20
N PHE A 29 7.57 -12.99 6.25
CA PHE A 29 6.14 -13.23 6.43
C PHE A 29 5.59 -14.35 5.54
N ALA A 30 4.50 -14.94 6.01
CA ALA A 30 3.62 -15.83 5.28
C ALA A 30 2.19 -15.28 5.31
N VAL A 31 1.38 -15.65 4.33
CA VAL A 31 -0.07 -15.43 4.34
C VAL A 31 -0.75 -16.73 4.76
N ILE A 32 -1.42 -16.70 5.90
CA ILE A 32 -2.19 -17.85 6.42
C ILE A 32 -3.60 -17.36 6.69
N ASP A 33 -4.57 -17.96 6.03
CA ASP A 33 -5.99 -17.58 6.15
C ASP A 33 -6.16 -16.05 5.96
N GLU A 34 -5.63 -15.53 4.85
CA GLU A 34 -5.67 -14.10 4.46
C GLU A 34 -4.96 -13.15 5.44
N THR A 35 -4.23 -13.70 6.42
CA THR A 35 -3.55 -12.92 7.44
C THR A 35 -2.05 -12.98 7.26
N LEU A 36 -1.41 -11.81 7.31
CA LEU A 36 0.05 -11.71 7.38
C LEU A 36 0.54 -12.32 8.71
N VAL A 37 1.47 -13.28 8.69
CA VAL A 37 2.00 -13.98 9.88
C VAL A 37 3.52 -14.08 9.78
N LEU A 38 4.25 -13.84 10.88
CA LEU A 38 5.70 -14.05 10.88
C LEU A 38 6.02 -15.54 10.72
N LYS A 39 6.93 -15.89 9.81
CA LYS A 39 7.31 -17.30 9.57
C LYS A 39 7.78 -18.01 10.84
N THR A 40 8.41 -17.28 11.78
CA THR A 40 8.87 -17.80 13.09
C THR A 40 7.74 -18.21 14.04
N ASP A 41 6.54 -17.66 13.85
CA ASP A 41 5.38 -17.95 14.69
C ASP A 41 4.64 -19.21 14.23
N VAL A 42 4.84 -19.62 12.99
CA VAL A 42 4.20 -20.80 12.40
C VAL A 42 4.81 -22.08 12.97
N LYS A 43 3.98 -22.92 13.61
CA LYS A 43 4.41 -24.16 14.30
C LYS A 43 4.35 -25.41 13.42
N ARG A 44 4.28 -25.23 12.11
CA ARG A 44 4.24 -26.29 11.09
C ARG A 44 5.07 -25.85 9.87
N PRO A 45 5.45 -26.79 8.97
CA PRO A 45 5.95 -26.42 7.67
C PRO A 45 4.96 -25.51 6.93
N LEU A 46 5.50 -24.52 6.22
CA LEU A 46 4.73 -23.69 5.30
C LEU A 46 4.36 -24.51 4.07
N LYS A 47 3.18 -24.27 3.52
CA LYS A 47 2.81 -24.74 2.18
C LYS A 47 3.50 -23.89 1.13
N GLU A 48 3.54 -24.37 -0.11
CA GLU A 48 4.24 -23.67 -1.21
C GLU A 48 3.61 -22.30 -1.54
N ASP A 49 2.32 -22.13 -1.28
CA ASP A 49 1.53 -20.92 -1.54
C ASP A 49 1.44 -19.96 -0.34
N GLU A 50 2.03 -20.31 0.80
CA GLU A 50 1.97 -19.50 2.01
C GLU A 50 3.09 -18.44 2.14
N PRO A 51 4.31 -18.58 1.60
CA PRO A 51 5.28 -17.49 1.61
C PRO A 51 4.72 -16.25 0.93
N LEU A 52 4.95 -15.08 1.54
CA LEU A 52 4.59 -13.82 0.92
C LEU A 52 5.63 -13.43 -0.14
N ASP A 53 5.16 -13.21 -1.36
CA ASP A 53 5.91 -12.57 -2.44
C ASP A 53 5.25 -11.23 -2.83
N ARG A 54 5.78 -10.53 -3.84
CA ARG A 54 5.24 -9.23 -4.29
C ARG A 54 3.80 -9.34 -4.80
N TYR A 55 3.47 -10.41 -5.51
CA TYR A 55 2.11 -10.63 -5.99
C TYR A 55 1.14 -10.85 -4.83
N GLY A 56 1.48 -11.73 -3.89
CA GLY A 56 0.71 -11.96 -2.68
C GLY A 56 0.59 -10.71 -1.79
N PHE A 57 1.57 -9.81 -1.84
CA PHE A 57 1.52 -8.53 -1.13
C PHE A 57 0.42 -7.61 -1.65
N THR A 58 0.07 -7.67 -2.95
CA THR A 58 -1.01 -6.85 -3.53
C THR A 58 -2.36 -7.05 -2.84
N ALA A 59 -2.60 -8.21 -2.21
CA ALA A 59 -3.80 -8.46 -1.41
C ALA A 59 -3.90 -7.61 -0.13
N PHE A 60 -2.82 -6.94 0.29
CA PHE A 60 -2.76 -6.05 1.45
C PHE A 60 -2.64 -4.56 1.06
N VAL A 61 -2.77 -4.26 -0.22
CA VAL A 61 -2.62 -2.93 -0.79
C VAL A 61 -4.02 -2.34 -1.04
N GLU A 62 -4.17 -1.05 -0.74
CA GLU A 62 -5.43 -0.30 -0.95
C GLU A 62 -5.58 0.21 -2.39
N ALA A 63 -4.44 0.52 -3.02
CA ALA A 63 -4.31 0.87 -4.44
C ALA A 63 -2.83 0.83 -4.81
N LEU A 64 -2.52 0.49 -6.07
CA LEU A 64 -1.15 0.50 -6.58
C LEU A 64 -1.04 1.19 -7.94
N ARG A 65 0.18 1.62 -8.24
CA ARG A 65 0.62 2.04 -9.56
C ARG A 65 1.98 1.39 -9.83
N SER A 66 2.05 0.61 -10.90
CA SER A 66 3.15 -0.31 -11.16
C SER A 66 3.30 -0.56 -12.66
N ASP A 67 4.53 -0.81 -13.11
CA ASP A 67 4.78 -1.27 -14.48
C ASP A 67 4.51 -2.78 -14.63
N GLU A 68 4.52 -3.52 -13.51
CA GLU A 68 4.29 -4.96 -13.46
C GLU A 68 2.80 -5.31 -13.35
N PHE A 69 2.03 -4.53 -12.59
CA PHE A 69 0.60 -4.76 -12.36
C PHE A 69 -0.23 -3.80 -13.22
N THR A 70 -1.15 -4.35 -14.04
CA THR A 70 -1.88 -3.59 -15.07
C THR A 70 -3.09 -2.78 -14.55
N GLU A 71 -3.02 -2.22 -13.34
CA GLU A 71 -4.12 -1.42 -12.79
C GLU A 71 -4.06 0.02 -13.28
N SER A 72 -5.18 0.54 -13.80
CA SER A 72 -5.24 1.93 -14.27
C SER A 72 -5.62 2.88 -13.12
N PRO A 73 -4.89 3.98 -12.91
CA PRO A 73 -5.29 5.01 -11.95
C PRO A 73 -6.69 5.58 -12.21
N PHE A 74 -7.19 5.56 -13.45
CA PHE A 74 -8.55 6.00 -13.75
C PHE A 74 -9.60 5.02 -13.22
N ASP A 75 -9.36 3.72 -13.35
CA ASP A 75 -10.28 2.68 -12.87
C ASP A 75 -10.33 2.69 -11.34
N ILE A 76 -9.18 2.81 -10.68
CA ILE A 76 -9.09 2.96 -9.21
C ILE A 76 -9.85 4.21 -8.76
N ALA A 77 -9.67 5.35 -9.43
CA ALA A 77 -10.37 6.58 -9.08
C ALA A 77 -11.89 6.47 -9.27
N ALA A 78 -12.35 5.70 -10.26
CA ALA A 78 -13.75 5.41 -10.48
C ALA A 78 -14.35 4.51 -9.38
N ASP A 79 -13.62 3.47 -8.96
CA ASP A 79 -14.02 2.56 -7.87
C ASP A 79 -14.11 3.30 -6.52
N LEU A 80 -13.26 4.31 -6.32
CA LEU A 80 -13.30 5.21 -5.16
C LEU A 80 -14.37 6.31 -5.24
N GLU A 81 -15.16 6.34 -6.32
CA GLU A 81 -16.20 7.34 -6.58
C GLU A 81 -15.67 8.79 -6.52
N LEU A 82 -14.45 9.04 -7.01
CA LEU A 82 -13.87 10.38 -7.02
C LEU A 82 -14.55 11.26 -8.08
N GLU A 83 -15.49 12.11 -7.64
CA GLU A 83 -16.29 12.99 -8.51
C GLU A 83 -15.51 14.18 -9.10
N ARG A 84 -14.53 13.93 -9.98
CA ARG A 84 -13.87 14.97 -10.80
C ARG A 84 -13.44 14.45 -12.17
N GLU A 85 -13.25 15.36 -13.12
CA GLU A 85 -12.61 15.03 -14.40
C GLU A 85 -11.10 14.89 -14.17
N PHE A 86 -10.53 13.82 -14.71
CA PHE A 86 -9.08 13.57 -14.69
C PHE A 86 -8.52 13.76 -16.10
N HIS A 87 -7.44 14.54 -16.20
CA HIS A 87 -6.83 14.86 -17.51
C HIS A 87 -5.59 14.02 -17.82
N SER A 88 -5.09 13.26 -16.84
CA SER A 88 -3.98 12.31 -16.99
C SER A 88 -3.99 11.25 -15.88
N GLU A 89 -3.21 10.18 -16.05
CA GLU A 89 -3.03 9.16 -15.01
C GLU A 89 -2.36 9.74 -13.76
N ASP A 90 -1.40 10.66 -13.90
CA ASP A 90 -0.83 11.39 -12.77
C ASP A 90 -1.86 12.22 -12.02
N ASP A 91 -2.80 12.84 -12.74
CA ASP A 91 -3.88 13.64 -12.13
C ASP A 91 -4.84 12.75 -11.33
N ALA A 92 -5.22 11.59 -11.88
CA ALA A 92 -6.01 10.58 -11.18
C ALA A 92 -5.26 10.02 -9.97
N TRP A 93 -3.98 9.66 -10.15
CA TRP A 93 -3.15 9.11 -9.08
C TRP A 93 -2.98 10.09 -7.92
N ASN A 94 -2.68 11.37 -8.19
CA ASN A 94 -2.60 12.39 -7.15
C ASN A 94 -3.91 12.52 -6.35
N ALA A 95 -5.08 12.34 -6.99
CA ALA A 95 -6.36 12.36 -6.30
C ALA A 95 -6.57 11.12 -5.40
N ILE A 96 -6.08 9.96 -5.83
CA ILE A 96 -6.07 8.73 -5.03
C ILE A 96 -5.15 8.91 -3.81
N LEU A 97 -3.95 9.48 -3.99
CA LEU A 97 -3.05 9.79 -2.87
C LEU A 97 -3.72 10.74 -1.85
N ASP A 98 -4.39 11.80 -2.33
CA ASP A 98 -5.15 12.73 -1.48
C ASP A 98 -6.28 12.02 -0.72
N PHE A 99 -6.97 11.08 -1.38
CA PHE A 99 -8.02 10.28 -0.75
C PHE A 99 -7.46 9.45 0.42
N TYR A 100 -6.32 8.79 0.25
CA TYR A 100 -5.73 7.95 1.29
C TYR A 100 -4.90 8.70 2.35
N ALA A 101 -4.47 9.93 2.07
CA ALA A 101 -3.71 10.75 3.01
C ALA A 101 -4.40 10.94 4.38
N ALA A 102 -5.74 10.97 4.41
CA ALA A 102 -6.52 11.13 5.63
C ALA A 102 -6.91 9.79 6.32
N ARG A 103 -6.50 8.64 5.77
CA ARG A 103 -7.03 7.30 6.14
C ARG A 103 -6.01 6.40 6.83
N ALA A 104 -5.00 6.99 7.46
CA ALA A 104 -3.90 6.26 8.11
C ALA A 104 -3.14 5.31 7.14
N CYS A 105 -3.08 5.67 5.87
CA CYS A 105 -2.28 4.99 4.86
C CYS A 105 -0.92 5.66 4.69
N VAL A 106 0.00 4.93 4.07
CA VAL A 106 1.30 5.41 3.60
C VAL A 106 1.48 5.00 2.15
N LEU A 107 2.22 5.83 1.39
CA LEU A 107 2.70 5.49 0.06
C LEU A 107 4.08 4.85 0.19
N LEU A 108 4.19 3.57 -0.16
CA LEU A 108 5.47 2.89 -0.33
C LEU A 108 5.91 3.04 -1.78
N ILE A 109 7.07 3.67 -2.00
CA ILE A 109 7.74 3.71 -3.29
C ILE A 109 8.88 2.70 -3.25
N VAL A 110 8.73 1.59 -3.97
CA VAL A 110 9.69 0.49 -4.05
C VAL A 110 10.49 0.63 -5.33
N GLY A 111 11.82 0.67 -5.21
CA GLY A 111 12.68 0.85 -6.38
C GLY A 111 12.45 2.21 -7.04
N GLU A 112 12.27 2.22 -8.36
CA GLU A 112 12.11 3.46 -9.14
C GLU A 112 10.66 3.79 -9.53
N THR A 113 9.81 2.78 -9.71
CA THR A 113 8.51 2.93 -10.40
C THR A 113 7.32 2.34 -9.64
N GLU A 114 7.55 1.49 -8.64
CA GLU A 114 6.49 0.74 -7.99
C GLU A 114 5.94 1.50 -6.79
N GLU A 115 4.64 1.80 -6.82
CA GLU A 115 3.97 2.61 -5.84
C GLU A 115 2.80 1.84 -5.23
N PHE A 116 2.88 1.57 -3.92
CA PHE A 116 1.85 0.84 -3.16
C PHE A 116 1.27 1.71 -2.06
N ILE A 117 -0.04 1.92 -2.06
CA ILE A 117 -0.74 2.54 -0.95
C ILE A 117 -1.14 1.44 0.04
N VAL A 118 -0.63 1.50 1.25
CA VAL A 118 -0.91 0.49 2.28
C VAL A 118 -1.36 1.13 3.58
N GLY A 119 -2.15 0.39 4.37
CA GLY A 119 -2.40 0.74 5.75
C GLY A 119 -1.09 0.89 6.53
N ARG A 120 -0.99 1.92 7.37
CA ARG A 120 0.23 2.19 8.16
C ARG A 120 0.65 0.97 8.99
N GLU A 121 -0.30 0.25 9.54
CA GLU A 121 -0.06 -0.96 10.31
C GLU A 121 0.65 -2.05 9.49
N ILE A 122 0.40 -2.14 8.19
CA ILE A 122 1.11 -3.05 7.29
C ILE A 122 2.57 -2.60 7.15
N ALA A 123 2.83 -1.32 6.89
CA ALA A 123 4.19 -0.79 6.81
C ALA A 123 4.98 -0.96 8.13
N VAL A 124 4.33 -0.74 9.28
CA VAL A 124 4.92 -1.00 10.60
C VAL A 124 5.18 -2.49 10.81
N ARG A 125 4.24 -3.35 10.42
CA ARG A 125 4.38 -4.80 10.57
C ARG A 125 5.52 -5.35 9.73
N LEU A 126 5.66 -4.86 8.50
CA LEU A 126 6.82 -5.13 7.65
C LEU A 126 8.12 -4.51 8.20
N GLY A 127 8.08 -3.66 9.23
CA GLY A 127 9.26 -2.99 9.77
C GLY A 127 9.88 -1.97 8.82
N LEU A 128 9.10 -1.49 7.84
CA LEU A 128 9.49 -0.42 6.91
C LEU A 128 9.24 0.96 7.50
N LEU A 129 8.46 1.01 8.56
CA LEU A 129 8.12 2.22 9.30
C LEU A 129 8.22 1.95 10.80
N GLU A 130 8.74 2.92 11.56
CA GLU A 130 8.73 2.85 13.01
C GLU A 130 7.31 2.93 13.56
N SER A 131 7.01 2.11 14.58
CA SER A 131 5.77 2.25 15.33
C SER A 131 5.78 3.59 16.07
N THR A 132 4.93 4.53 15.68
CA THR A 132 4.71 5.74 16.46
C THR A 132 3.90 5.37 17.71
N ALA A 133 4.58 4.84 18.73
CA ALA A 133 4.01 4.77 20.07
C ALA A 133 3.76 6.22 20.51
N ALA A 134 2.48 6.59 20.65
CA ALA A 134 2.10 7.87 21.24
C ALA A 134 2.84 8.01 22.58
N SER A 135 3.79 8.96 22.64
CA SER A 135 4.43 9.41 23.87
C SER A 135 3.51 10.33 24.65
#